data_AF-A0A520AKI8-F1
#
_entry.id   AF-A0A520AKI8-F1
#
_cell.length_a   1.000
_cell.length_b   1.000
_cell.length_c   1.000
_cell.angle_alpha   90.00
_cell.angle_beta   90.00
_cell.angle_gamma   90.00
#
_symmetry.space_group_name_H-M   'P 1'
#
loop_
_entity.id
_entity.type
_entity.pdbx_description
1 polymer ?
#
loop_
_entity_poly.entity_id
_entity_poly.type
_entity_poly.pdbx_seq_one_letter_code
_entity_poly.pdbx_strand_id
1 'polypeptide(L)'
;MNGIAVERSDLTDRLARLALYRWWRRSVVAPVDHESVIARIVEESGWSPRYAFMTMMSAGIAVLGLLLSSPAVVIGAMLISPLMNPILGFGFSLALFD
;
A
#
# COMPACT_ATOMS: atom_id res chain seq x y z
N MET A 1 -26.64 5.18 43.43
CA MET A 1 -25.80 4.03 43.00
C MET A 1 -25.43 4.02 41.51
N ASN A 2 -25.98 4.91 40.65
CA ASN A 2 -25.72 4.89 39.19
C ASN A 2 -24.50 5.74 38.72
N GLY A 3 -24.02 6.71 39.53
CA GLY A 3 -22.89 7.57 39.15
C GLY A 3 -21.51 6.90 39.23
N ILE A 4 -21.34 5.93 40.12
CA ILE A 4 -20.07 5.23 40.36
C ILE A 4 -19.78 4.15 39.30
N ALA A 5 -20.80 3.75 38.53
CA ALA A 5 -20.68 2.77 37.44
C ALA A 5 -20.26 3.45 36.12
N VAL A 6 -20.79 4.64 35.83
CA VAL A 6 -20.48 5.43 34.61
C VAL A 6 -19.05 5.96 34.62
N GLU A 7 -18.53 6.37 35.79
CA GLU A 7 -17.15 6.86 35.91
C GLU A 7 -16.10 5.74 35.71
N ARG A 8 -16.46 4.49 36.07
CA ARG A 8 -15.59 3.32 35.88
C ARG A 8 -15.53 2.86 34.42
N SER A 9 -16.60 3.01 33.64
CA SER A 9 -16.57 2.67 32.21
C SER A 9 -15.67 3.61 31.40
N ASP A 10 -15.74 4.93 31.63
CA ASP A 10 -14.90 5.90 30.89
C ASP A 10 -13.40 5.73 31.21
N LEU A 11 -13.06 5.43 32.47
CA LEU A 11 -11.67 5.12 32.85
C LEU A 11 -11.16 3.84 32.18
N THR A 12 -12.00 2.81 32.07
CA THR A 12 -11.61 1.53 31.46
C THR A 12 -11.42 1.68 29.95
N ASP A 13 -12.27 2.46 29.27
CA ASP A 13 -12.14 2.74 27.83
C ASP A 13 -10.88 3.56 27.50
N ARG A 14 -10.53 4.53 28.35
CA ARG A 14 -9.29 5.32 28.20
C ARG A 14 -8.05 4.46 28.40
N LEU A 15 -8.05 3.60 29.41
CA LEU A 15 -6.95 2.68 29.68
C LEU A 15 -6.82 1.63 28.57
N ALA A 16 -7.94 1.12 28.05
CA ALA A 16 -7.95 0.20 26.92
C ALA A 16 -7.38 0.84 25.65
N ARG A 17 -7.72 2.10 25.35
CA ARG A 17 -7.15 2.83 24.20
C ARG A 17 -5.64 3.06 24.33
N LEU A 18 -5.15 3.39 25.53
CA LEU A 18 -3.71 3.56 25.78
C LEU A 18 -2.95 2.24 25.74
N ALA A 19 -3.53 1.17 26.28
CA ALA A 19 -2.99 -0.18 26.21
C ALA A 19 -2.96 -0.69 24.77
N LEU A 20 -4.01 -0.42 23.99
CA LEU A 20 -4.09 -0.75 22.55
C LEU A 20 -3.05 0.03 21.76
N TYR A 21 -2.89 1.34 22.01
CA TYR A 21 -1.87 2.14 21.33
C TYR A 21 -0.44 1.67 21.66
N ARG A 22 -0.16 1.36 22.93
CA ARG A 22 1.13 0.78 23.35
C ARG A 22 1.36 -0.61 22.79
N TRP A 23 0.33 -1.46 22.75
CA TRP A 23 0.40 -2.80 22.18
C TRP A 23 0.60 -2.73 20.66
N TRP A 24 -0.10 -1.84 19.97
CA TRP A 24 0.06 -1.60 18.54
C TRP A 24 1.47 -1.13 18.22
N ARG A 25 1.99 -0.11 18.92
CA ARG A 25 3.36 0.36 18.76
C ARG A 25 4.37 -0.78 18.98
N ARG A 26 4.18 -1.62 20.01
CA ARG A 26 5.13 -2.71 20.30
C ARG A 26 5.01 -3.90 19.35
N SER A 27 3.80 -4.23 18.88
CA SER A 27 3.57 -5.43 18.07
C SER A 27 3.71 -5.16 16.57
N VAL A 28 3.42 -3.93 16.13
CA VAL A 28 3.44 -3.56 14.71
C VAL A 28 4.73 -2.80 14.33
N VAL A 29 5.29 -1.98 15.23
CA VAL A 29 6.49 -1.17 14.90
C VAL A 29 7.79 -1.84 15.33
N ALA A 30 7.81 -2.59 16.44
CA ALA A 30 9.05 -3.22 16.92
C ALA A 30 9.67 -4.29 16.00
N PRO A 31 8.91 -5.06 15.19
CA PRO A 31 9.50 -6.06 14.29
C PRO A 31 9.78 -5.54 12.87
N VAL A 32 9.65 -4.24 12.59
CA VAL A 32 9.87 -3.71 11.22
C VAL A 32 11.37 -3.61 10.95
N ASP A 33 11.87 -4.55 10.15
CA ASP A 33 13.24 -4.54 9.65
C ASP A 33 13.34 -3.66 8.39
N HIS A 34 13.87 -2.45 8.57
CA HIS A 34 14.04 -1.48 7.50
C HIS A 34 15.00 -1.95 6.40
N GLU A 35 16.08 -2.66 6.75
CA GLU A 35 17.07 -3.17 5.79
C GLU A 35 16.42 -4.18 4.84
N SER A 36 15.64 -5.12 5.39
CA SER A 36 14.92 -6.13 4.58
C SER A 36 13.90 -5.51 3.62
N VAL A 37 13.21 -4.45 4.04
CA VAL A 37 12.21 -3.75 3.22
C VAL A 37 12.88 -2.99 2.09
N ILE A 38 14.00 -2.31 2.39
CA ILE A 38 14.76 -1.56 1.37
C ILE A 38 15.35 -2.52 0.34
N ALA A 39 15.99 -3.61 0.77
CA ALA A 39 16.56 -4.61 -0.13
C ALA A 39 15.50 -5.19 -1.07
N ARG A 40 14.33 -5.53 -0.53
CA ARG A 40 13.20 -6.05 -1.32
C ARG A 40 12.65 -5.03 -2.31
N ILE A 41 12.50 -3.78 -1.90
CA ILE A 41 12.06 -2.71 -2.80
C ILE A 41 13.08 -2.54 -3.93
N VAL A 42 14.37 -2.42 -3.63
CA VAL A 42 15.42 -2.25 -4.66
C VAL A 42 15.44 -3.41 -5.66
N GLU A 43 15.29 -4.64 -5.20
CA GLU A 43 15.25 -5.84 -6.05
C GLU A 43 13.98 -5.88 -6.92
N GLU A 44 12.82 -5.53 -6.38
CA GLU A 44 11.53 -5.58 -7.08
C GLU A 44 11.21 -4.34 -7.94
N SER A 45 11.92 -3.22 -7.73
CA SER A 45 11.66 -1.93 -8.41
C SER A 45 12.33 -1.80 -9.77
N GLY A 46 13.25 -2.71 -10.10
CA GLY A 46 13.96 -2.70 -11.37
C GLY A 46 13.07 -3.02 -12.57
N TRP A 47 13.63 -2.82 -13.77
CA TRP A 47 13.00 -3.25 -15.03
C TRP A 47 12.86 -4.77 -15.04
N SER A 48 11.66 -5.29 -14.74
CA SER A 48 11.37 -6.72 -14.88
C SER A 48 10.76 -7.02 -16.25
N PRO A 49 11.14 -8.13 -16.90
CA PRO A 49 10.52 -8.56 -18.17
C PRO A 49 9.00 -8.74 -18.04
N ARG A 50 8.55 -9.19 -16.87
CA ARG A 50 7.13 -9.34 -16.54
C ARG A 50 6.41 -7.98 -16.48
N TYR A 51 7.03 -6.95 -15.93
CA TYR A 51 6.50 -5.59 -15.94
C TYR A 51 6.36 -5.07 -17.37
N ALA A 52 7.44 -5.12 -18.16
CA ALA A 52 7.43 -4.65 -19.55
C ALA A 52 6.36 -5.38 -20.39
N PHE A 53 6.22 -6.70 -20.22
CA PHE A 53 5.18 -7.48 -20.88
C PHE A 53 3.77 -7.05 -20.48
N MET A 54 3.50 -6.90 -19.18
CA MET A 54 2.17 -6.47 -18.71
C MET A 54 1.83 -5.05 -19.16
N THR A 55 2.79 -4.12 -19.13
CA THR A 55 2.60 -2.74 -19.63
C THR A 55 2.31 -2.73 -21.13
N MET A 56 3.05 -3.53 -21.92
CA MET A 56 2.83 -3.64 -23.36
C MET A 56 1.45 -4.23 -23.68
N MET A 57 1.03 -5.27 -22.95
CA MET A 57 -0.30 -5.87 -23.11
C MET A 57 -1.42 -4.90 -22.72
N SER A 58 -1.27 -4.17 -21.61
CA SER A 58 -2.22 -3.12 -21.19
C SER A 58 -2.34 -2.03 -22.26
N ALA A 59 -1.20 -1.52 -22.77
CA ALA A 59 -1.19 -0.53 -23.84
C ALA A 59 -1.85 -1.06 -25.12
N GLY A 60 -1.60 -2.31 -25.50
CA GLY A 60 -2.23 -2.96 -26.65
C GLY A 60 -3.75 -3.06 -26.50
N ILE A 61 -4.25 -3.50 -25.33
CA ILE A 61 -5.70 -3.59 -25.06
C ILE A 61 -6.34 -2.19 -25.03
N ALA A 62 -5.66 -1.19 -24.47
CA ALA A 62 -6.14 0.19 -24.48
C ALA A 62 -6.27 0.75 -25.90
N VAL A 63 -5.29 0.49 -26.77
CA VAL A 63 -5.35 0.90 -28.19
C VAL A 63 -6.51 0.23 -28.92
N LEU A 64 -6.72 -1.07 -28.70
CA LEU A 64 -7.89 -1.77 -29.25
C LEU A 64 -9.21 -1.17 -28.72
N GLY A 65 -9.26 -0.82 -27.43
CA GLY A 65 -10.40 -0.14 -26.80
C GLY A 65 -10.71 1.22 -27.43
N LEU A 66 -9.68 2.01 -27.77
CA LEU A 66 -9.82 3.29 -28.47
C LEU A 66 -10.34 3.10 -29.90
N LEU A 67 -9.83 2.11 -30.63
CA LEU A 67 -10.31 1.80 -31.99
C LEU A 67 -11.77 1.36 -32.00
N LEU A 68 -12.21 0.63 -30.96
CA LEU A 68 -13.61 0.24 -30.77
C LEU A 68 -14.48 1.36 -30.15
N SER A 69 -13.94 2.57 -29.94
CA SER A 69 -14.62 3.68 -29.26
C SER A 69 -15.24 3.26 -27.91
N SER A 70 -14.57 2.38 -27.17
CA SER A 70 -15.06 1.78 -25.93
C SER A 70 -14.22 2.21 -24.72
N PRO A 71 -14.65 3.26 -23.99
CA PRO A 71 -13.98 3.69 -22.76
C PRO A 71 -13.89 2.58 -21.71
N ALA A 72 -14.86 1.66 -21.69
CA ALA A 72 -14.89 0.55 -20.75
C ALA A 72 -13.67 -0.38 -20.88
N VAL A 73 -13.22 -0.65 -22.12
CA VAL A 73 -12.04 -1.49 -22.38
C VAL A 73 -10.75 -0.77 -21.97
N VAL A 74 -10.68 0.55 -22.17
CA VAL A 74 -9.54 1.37 -21.76
C VAL A 74 -9.39 1.39 -20.22
N ILE A 75 -10.50 1.55 -19.49
CA ILE A 75 -10.51 1.48 -18.03
C ILE A 75 -10.11 0.08 -17.54
N GLY A 76 -10.60 -0.98 -18.20
CA GLY A 76 -10.20 -2.36 -17.89
C GLY A 76 -8.70 -2.60 -18.07
N ALA A 77 -8.08 -2.04 -19.10
CA ALA A 77 -6.64 -2.13 -19.33
C ALA A 77 -5.82 -1.45 -18.22
N MET A 78 -6.30 -0.34 -17.65
CA MET A 78 -5.66 0.33 -16.52
C MET A 78 -5.65 -0.54 -15.26
N LEU A 79 -6.72 -1.31 -15.01
CA LEU A 79 -6.84 -2.20 -13.84
C LEU A 79 -5.90 -3.42 -13.90
N ILE A 80 -5.49 -3.82 -15.11
CA ILE A 80 -4.56 -4.94 -15.32
C ILE A 80 -3.10 -4.52 -15.10
N SER A 81 -2.81 -3.21 -15.12
CA SER A 81 -1.43 -2.71 -15.04
C SER A 81 -0.81 -2.89 -13.63
N PRO A 82 0.30 -3.63 -13.50
CA PRO A 82 0.93 -3.99 -12.22
C PRO A 82 1.87 -2.88 -11.71
N LEU A 83 1.35 -1.66 -11.53
CA LEU A 83 2.18 -0.48 -11.22
C LEU A 83 2.65 -0.37 -9.75
N MET A 84 2.26 -1.30 -8.87
CA MET A 84 2.57 -1.19 -7.44
C MET A 84 4.07 -1.24 -7.14
N ASN A 85 4.80 -2.21 -7.69
CA ASN A 85 6.22 -2.38 -7.37
C ASN A 85 7.12 -1.25 -7.92
N PRO A 86 6.96 -0.79 -9.18
CA PRO A 86 7.75 0.32 -9.72
C PRO A 86 7.52 1.66 -9.00
N ILE A 87 6.27 1.97 -8.63
CA ILE A 87 5.92 3.25 -7.97
C ILE A 87 6.52 3.32 -6.56
N LEU A 88 6.50 2.21 -5.81
CA LEU A 88 7.06 2.14 -4.47
C LEU A 88 8.58 2.39 -4.48
N GLY A 89 9.31 1.81 -5.42
CA GLY A 89 10.74 2.07 -5.60
C GLY A 89 11.08 3.52 -5.94
N PHE A 90 10.32 4.10 -6.87
CA PHE A 90 10.50 5.49 -7.27
C PHE A 90 10.26 6.46 -6.10
N GLY A 91 9.18 6.27 -5.35
CA GLY A 91 8.88 7.07 -4.15
C GLY A 91 9.93 6.93 -3.06
N PHE A 92 10.43 5.71 -2.84
CA PHE A 92 11.48 5.45 -1.86
C PHE A 92 12.81 6.11 -2.23
N SER A 93 13.18 6.08 -3.53
CA SER A 93 14.36 6.79 -4.03
C SER A 93 14.25 8.30 -3.81
N LEU A 94 13.09 8.91 -4.04
CA LEU A 94 12.89 10.34 -3.80
C LEU A 94 12.98 10.72 -2.32
N ALA A 95 12.43 9.88 -1.43
CA ALA A 95 12.46 10.11 0.01
C ALA A 95 13.87 9.95 0.64
N LEU A 96 14.75 9.18 0.01
CA LEU A 96 16.15 9.04 0.42
C LEU A 96 17.07 10.14 -0.18
N PHE A 97 16.61 10.82 -1.23
CA PHE A 97 17.37 11.86 -1.92
C PHE A 97 17.25 13.27 -1.27
N ASP A 98 16.40 13.42 -0.24
CA ASP A 98 16.32 14.59 0.67
C ASP A 98 17.11 14.30 1.97
#